data_AF-A0A9P4QW34-F1
#
_entry.id   AF-A0A9P4QW34-F1
#
_cell.length_a   1.000
_cell.length_b   1.000
_cell.length_c   1.000
_cell.angle_alpha   90.00
_cell.angle_beta   90.00
_cell.angle_gamma   90.00
#
_symmetry.space_group_name_H-M   'P 1'
#
loop_
_entity.id
_entity.type
_entity.pdbx_description
1 polymer ?
#
loop_
_entity_poly.entity_id
_entity_poly.type
_entity_poly.pdbx_seq_one_letter_code
_entity_poly.pdbx_strand_id
1 'polypeptide(L)'
;MLTSITSKLSQAIKDDILPVRVHVDNTEHRNHLEWISPTDYPAQQSDTVKRRQKGTGQWFLDAPEVAKWQSEAKATLFCPGIPGAGKTMVAAIAIDSLLESTQDDSAGVAYVYCNYKDQKEQDINRILAAILKQLVQGRPSLAEPLTRLHKQHAHKGTRPSADEISTALQSVIVELSTVYIVIDALDECRNDDGTRRGLLTRIRGLQGKADVRFLATSRFLPDIVDDRVIRLVHYTTQEYLERIRETWNPSAQVDIASTCLTYLSFNDFKNGSCSTDTKLKERLQQSVFLDYAARYWGPHTLPVEDDVYDLACSFLLHKGSVSCTTQVMSISTYKYPGYTEDFPRSRIFTHATAQYGLANILKKLLESAEEELSITVNSKDSYDEDGLYIAA
;
A
#
# COMPACT_ATOMS: atom_id res chain seq x y z
N MET A 1 -20.51 54.02 49.39
CA MET A 1 -21.05 52.73 49.87
C MET A 1 -21.73 51.96 48.73
N LEU A 2 -22.71 52.54 48.02
CA LEU A 2 -23.39 51.93 46.86
C LEU A 2 -22.45 51.45 45.73
N THR A 3 -21.43 52.22 45.36
CA THR A 3 -20.43 51.85 44.34
C THR A 3 -19.55 50.64 44.70
N SER A 4 -19.30 50.43 46.00
CA SER A 4 -18.56 49.25 46.47
C SER A 4 -19.43 48.00 46.47
N ILE A 5 -20.72 48.15 46.75
CA ILE A 5 -21.69 47.05 46.73
C ILE A 5 -21.94 46.58 45.29
N THR A 6 -22.13 47.50 44.33
CA THR A 6 -22.31 47.15 42.91
C THR A 6 -21.06 46.50 42.29
N SER A 7 -19.87 46.96 42.65
CA SER A 7 -18.60 46.33 42.27
C SER A 7 -18.48 44.89 42.78
N LYS A 8 -18.78 44.66 44.07
CA LYS A 8 -18.72 43.31 44.67
C LYS A 8 -19.78 42.39 44.09
N LEU A 9 -21.00 42.87 43.84
CA LEU A 9 -22.07 42.09 43.21
C LEU A 9 -21.71 41.73 41.77
N SER A 10 -21.15 42.67 41.00
CA SER A 10 -20.71 42.42 39.62
C SER A 10 -19.56 41.41 39.55
N GLN A 11 -18.64 41.44 40.51
CA GLN A 11 -17.55 40.48 40.59
C GLN A 11 -18.07 39.08 40.97
N ALA A 12 -18.93 38.98 42.00
CA ALA A 12 -19.55 37.71 42.39
C ALA A 12 -20.38 37.08 41.26
N ILE A 13 -21.15 37.89 40.52
CA ILE A 13 -21.89 37.43 39.34
C ILE A 13 -20.93 36.93 38.24
N LYS A 14 -19.79 37.58 38.02
CA LYS A 14 -18.78 37.08 37.07
C LYS A 14 -18.18 35.76 37.54
N ASP A 15 -17.84 35.67 38.82
CA ASP A 15 -17.21 34.50 39.42
C ASP A 15 -18.15 33.27 39.41
N ASP A 16 -19.47 33.48 39.51
CA ASP A 16 -20.48 32.42 39.41
C ASP A 16 -20.88 32.08 37.95
N ILE A 17 -20.89 33.06 37.03
CA ILE A 17 -21.27 32.85 35.63
C ILE A 17 -20.14 32.25 34.80
N LEU A 18 -18.88 32.61 35.07
CA LEU A 18 -17.72 32.12 34.30
C LEU A 18 -17.61 30.59 34.32
N PRO A 19 -17.69 29.88 35.46
CA PRO A 19 -17.65 28.42 35.49
C PRO A 19 -18.81 27.76 34.76
N VAL A 20 -20.03 28.32 34.89
CA VAL A 20 -21.22 27.80 34.19
C VAL A 20 -21.06 27.97 32.68
N ARG A 21 -20.59 29.13 32.22
CA ARG A 21 -20.37 29.40 30.80
C ARG A 21 -19.29 28.51 30.20
N VAL A 22 -18.18 28.31 30.91
CA VAL A 22 -17.11 27.37 30.49
C VAL A 22 -17.63 25.94 30.42
N HIS A 23 -18.48 25.52 31.36
CA HIS A 23 -19.08 24.18 31.34
C HIS A 23 -20.05 23.97 30.17
N VAL A 24 -20.89 24.96 29.87
CA VAL A 24 -21.80 24.95 28.71
C VAL A 24 -21.00 24.94 27.41
N ASP A 25 -20.02 25.83 27.26
CA ASP A 25 -19.16 25.92 26.06
C ASP A 25 -18.39 24.60 25.81
N ASN A 26 -17.89 23.95 26.87
CA ASN A 26 -17.23 22.64 26.76
C ASN A 26 -18.20 21.51 26.35
N THR A 27 -19.45 21.57 26.82
CA THR A 27 -20.47 20.59 26.47
C THR A 27 -20.91 20.76 25.01
N GLU A 28 -21.11 22.00 24.56
CA GLU A 28 -21.39 22.31 23.16
C GLU A 28 -20.24 21.89 22.24
N HIS A 29 -19.00 22.18 22.62
CA HIS A 29 -17.82 21.76 21.86
C HIS A 29 -17.76 20.25 21.67
N ARG A 30 -17.99 19.49 22.75
CA ARG A 30 -18.04 18.02 22.68
C ARG A 30 -19.17 17.51 21.79
N ASN A 31 -20.34 18.14 21.82
CA ASN A 31 -21.45 17.79 20.95
C ASN A 31 -21.12 18.05 19.47
N HIS A 32 -20.43 19.16 19.17
CA HIS A 32 -19.97 19.45 17.81
C HIS A 32 -18.94 18.43 17.30
N LEU A 33 -18.00 18.00 18.17
CA LEU A 33 -17.00 16.97 17.86
C LEU A 33 -17.64 15.62 17.53
N GLU A 34 -18.61 15.18 18.34
CA GLU A 34 -19.33 13.93 18.09
C GLU A 34 -20.24 14.02 16.86
N TRP A 35 -20.81 15.20 16.60
CA TRP A 35 -21.62 15.43 15.41
C TRP A 35 -20.80 15.31 14.11
N ILE A 36 -19.58 15.88 14.06
CA ILE A 36 -18.78 15.89 12.82
C ILE A 36 -18.20 14.50 12.50
N SER A 37 -17.77 13.74 13.53
CA SER A 37 -17.24 12.39 13.32
C SER A 37 -17.42 11.50 14.56
N PRO A 38 -18.00 10.29 14.43
CA PRO A 38 -18.14 9.34 15.54
C PRO A 38 -16.86 8.49 15.76
N THR A 39 -15.80 8.71 14.99
CA THR A 39 -14.59 7.88 15.05
C THR A 39 -13.80 8.10 16.36
N ASP A 40 -13.19 7.01 16.85
CA ASP A 40 -12.31 6.98 18.02
C ASP A 40 -10.99 6.27 17.68
N TYR A 41 -10.20 6.92 16.82
CA TYR A 41 -8.84 6.48 16.53
C TYR A 41 -7.91 6.47 17.76
N PRO A 42 -8.06 7.37 18.77
CA PRO A 42 -7.29 7.28 20.01
C PRO A 42 -7.40 5.92 20.72
N ALA A 43 -8.60 5.31 20.77
CA ALA A 43 -8.75 3.96 21.31
C ALA A 43 -7.95 2.93 20.51
N GLN A 44 -8.01 2.98 19.17
CA GLN A 44 -7.25 2.08 18.29
C GLN A 44 -5.73 2.27 18.42
N GLN A 45 -5.26 3.51 18.54
CA GLN A 45 -3.87 3.84 18.82
C GLN A 45 -3.41 3.20 20.13
N SER A 46 -4.17 3.41 21.22
CA SER A 46 -3.86 2.86 22.53
C SER A 46 -3.75 1.33 22.50
N ASP A 47 -4.70 0.65 21.85
CA ASP A 47 -4.69 -0.81 21.75
C ASP A 47 -3.56 -1.36 20.88
N THR A 48 -3.14 -0.63 19.85
CA THR A 48 -2.01 -1.01 19.00
C THR A 48 -0.69 -0.85 19.75
N VAL A 49 -0.50 0.28 20.44
CA VAL A 49 0.69 0.54 21.27
C VAL A 49 0.80 -0.45 22.42
N LYS A 50 -0.31 -0.83 23.08
CA LYS A 50 -0.30 -1.87 24.13
C LYS A 50 0.26 -3.22 23.67
N ARG A 51 0.13 -3.56 22.38
CA ARG A 51 0.63 -4.82 21.80
C ARG A 51 2.10 -4.73 21.39
N ARG A 52 2.69 -3.53 21.37
CA ARG A 52 4.09 -3.30 21.01
C ARG A 52 5.01 -3.93 22.07
N GLN A 53 5.96 -4.74 21.62
CA GLN A 53 7.07 -5.18 22.47
C GLN A 53 8.09 -4.04 22.63
N LYS A 54 8.61 -3.86 23.84
CA LYS A 54 9.58 -2.79 24.14
C LYS A 54 10.80 -2.89 23.21
N GLY A 55 11.19 -1.77 22.61
CA GLY A 55 12.31 -1.69 21.66
C GLY A 55 11.92 -1.94 20.20
N THR A 56 10.72 -2.47 19.92
CA THR A 56 10.25 -2.66 18.54
C THR A 56 10.10 -1.32 17.83
N GLY A 57 10.62 -1.26 16.60
CA GLY A 57 10.52 -0.11 15.69
C GLY A 57 11.40 1.08 16.03
N GLN A 58 12.41 0.93 16.89
CA GLN A 58 13.41 1.99 17.10
C GLN A 58 14.16 2.33 15.80
N TRP A 59 14.49 1.31 15.00
CA TRP A 59 15.10 1.48 13.68
C TRP A 59 14.32 2.43 12.76
N PHE A 60 12.99 2.49 12.91
CA PHE A 60 12.14 3.38 12.13
C PHE A 60 12.33 4.83 12.59
N LEU A 61 12.30 5.07 13.90
CA LEU A 61 12.49 6.41 14.47
C LEU A 61 13.90 6.96 14.20
N ASP A 62 14.90 6.09 14.16
CA ASP A 62 16.29 6.44 13.88
C ASP A 62 16.59 6.60 12.38
N ALA A 63 15.62 6.30 11.51
CA ALA A 63 15.84 6.32 10.06
C ALA A 63 16.04 7.77 9.56
N PRO A 64 17.04 8.02 8.68
CA PRO A 64 17.32 9.36 8.16
C PRO A 64 16.13 9.92 7.36
N GLU A 65 15.33 9.08 6.71
CA GLU A 65 14.12 9.47 6.01
C GLU A 65 13.03 10.01 6.96
N VAL A 66 12.91 9.43 8.16
CA VAL A 66 11.97 9.90 9.20
C VAL A 66 12.45 11.23 9.76
N ALA A 67 13.75 11.34 10.08
CA ALA A 67 14.34 12.60 10.53
C ALA A 67 14.17 13.71 9.47
N LYS A 68 14.41 13.40 8.20
CA LYS A 68 14.20 14.32 7.07
C LYS A 68 12.75 14.77 7.01
N TRP A 69 11.80 13.84 7.03
CA TRP A 69 10.36 14.14 7.01
C TRP A 69 9.92 15.02 8.19
N GLN A 70 10.48 14.81 9.39
CA GLN A 70 10.21 15.64 10.56
C GLN A 70 10.91 17.00 10.54
N SER A 71 11.85 17.25 9.62
CA SER A 71 12.56 18.52 9.54
C SER A 71 12.11 19.39 8.37
N GLU A 72 11.65 18.76 7.28
CA GLU A 72 11.27 19.45 6.05
C GLU A 72 9.79 19.86 6.08
N ALA A 73 9.56 21.16 5.88
CA ALA A 73 8.20 21.67 5.78
C ALA A 73 7.48 21.04 4.57
N LYS A 74 6.21 20.68 4.76
CA LYS A 74 5.34 20.11 3.71
C LYS A 74 5.81 18.75 3.17
N ALA A 75 6.68 18.04 3.90
CA ALA A 75 7.19 16.75 3.48
C ALA A 75 6.11 15.65 3.52
N THR A 76 6.27 14.65 2.65
CA THR A 76 5.47 13.43 2.66
C THR A 76 6.36 12.22 2.84
N LEU A 77 6.10 11.40 3.87
CA LEU A 77 6.75 10.11 4.09
C LEU A 77 5.82 8.97 3.67
N PHE A 78 6.25 8.18 2.69
CA PHE A 78 5.51 7.00 2.23
C PHE A 78 6.23 5.72 2.65
N CYS A 79 5.51 4.85 3.34
CA CYS A 79 6.00 3.58 3.88
C CYS A 79 5.28 2.40 3.19
N PRO A 80 5.75 1.97 2.00
CA PRO A 80 5.18 0.81 1.32
C PRO A 80 5.58 -0.50 1.99
N GLY A 81 4.69 -1.50 1.98
CA GLY A 81 5.02 -2.84 2.46
C GLY A 81 3.96 -3.90 2.17
N ILE A 82 4.38 -5.16 2.11
CA ILE A 82 3.50 -6.32 1.92
C ILE A 82 2.57 -6.55 3.13
N PRO A 83 1.47 -7.31 2.99
CA PRO A 83 0.67 -7.73 4.14
C PRO A 83 1.53 -8.42 5.21
N GLY A 84 1.27 -8.13 6.48
CA GLY A 84 2.05 -8.68 7.60
C GLY A 84 3.40 -8.01 7.88
N ALA A 85 3.86 -7.07 7.04
CA ALA A 85 5.15 -6.38 7.22
C ALA A 85 5.23 -5.41 8.42
N GLY A 86 4.20 -5.32 9.25
CA GLY A 86 4.19 -4.45 10.44
C GLY A 86 3.89 -2.97 10.17
N LYS A 87 3.34 -2.60 9.00
CA LYS A 87 2.99 -1.21 8.63
C LYS A 87 2.16 -0.48 9.69
N THR A 88 1.11 -1.11 10.21
CA THR A 88 0.27 -0.54 11.28
C THR A 88 1.06 -0.29 12.56
N MET A 89 2.01 -1.16 12.90
CA MET A 89 2.89 -0.94 14.05
C MET A 89 3.84 0.24 13.78
N VAL A 90 4.36 0.39 12.56
CA VAL A 90 5.17 1.55 12.15
C VAL A 90 4.37 2.85 12.26
N ALA A 91 3.13 2.88 11.74
CA ALA A 91 2.25 4.04 11.88
C ALA A 91 2.00 4.39 13.35
N ALA A 92 1.66 3.39 14.17
CA ALA A 92 1.43 3.58 15.60
C ALA A 92 2.65 4.14 16.32
N ILE A 93 3.85 3.66 16.01
CA ILE A 93 5.12 4.15 16.59
C ILE A 93 5.40 5.60 16.17
N ALA A 94 5.16 5.94 14.91
CA ALA A 94 5.28 7.32 14.43
C ALA A 94 4.31 8.25 15.18
N ILE A 95 3.05 7.84 15.31
CA ILE A 95 2.01 8.60 16.02
C ILE A 95 2.39 8.80 17.50
N ASP A 96 2.83 7.74 18.17
CA ASP A 96 3.23 7.75 19.58
C ASP A 96 4.38 8.75 19.82
N SER A 97 5.43 8.68 18.99
CA SER A 97 6.56 9.60 19.03
C SER A 97 6.15 11.04 18.74
N LEU A 98 5.25 11.27 17.77
CA LEU A 98 4.75 12.60 17.47
C LEU A 98 3.97 13.18 18.65
N LEU A 99 3.01 12.43 19.21
CA LEU A 99 2.21 12.86 20.36
C LEU A 99 3.09 13.19 21.58
N GLU A 100 4.16 12.43 21.80
CA GLU A 100 5.14 12.72 22.86
C GLU A 100 5.94 14.00 22.60
N SER A 101 6.28 14.27 21.34
CA SER A 101 7.07 15.45 20.94
C SER A 101 6.25 16.74 20.79
N THR A 102 4.95 16.64 20.51
CA THR A 102 4.03 17.78 20.30
C THR A 102 3.19 18.06 21.54
N GLN A 103 3.85 18.37 22.66
CA GLN A 103 3.15 18.76 23.90
C GLN A 103 2.77 20.25 23.93
N ASP A 104 3.25 21.03 22.97
CA ASP A 104 2.87 22.43 22.80
C ASP A 104 1.58 22.56 21.98
N ASP A 105 0.75 23.54 22.33
CA ASP A 105 -0.52 23.78 21.62
C ASP A 105 -0.32 24.33 20.19
N SER A 106 0.91 24.64 19.80
CA SER A 106 1.28 25.16 18.48
C SER A 106 1.33 24.10 17.38
N ALA A 107 1.57 22.82 17.72
CA ALA A 107 1.58 21.73 16.75
C ALA A 107 0.32 20.87 16.83
N GLY A 108 -0.13 20.36 15.68
CA GLY A 108 -1.29 19.46 15.58
C GLY A 108 -0.88 18.07 15.10
N VAL A 109 -1.47 17.02 15.68
CA VAL A 109 -1.31 15.64 15.21
C VAL A 109 -2.70 15.05 14.97
N ALA A 110 -2.92 14.50 13.79
CA ALA A 110 -4.13 13.78 13.44
C ALA A 110 -3.77 12.48 12.73
N TYR A 111 -4.52 11.42 13.02
CA TYR A 111 -4.24 10.11 12.45
C TYR A 111 -5.50 9.31 12.16
N VAL A 112 -5.41 8.44 11.15
CA VAL A 112 -6.51 7.63 10.66
C VAL A 112 -6.01 6.22 10.38
N TYR A 113 -6.75 5.23 10.83
CA TYR A 113 -6.53 3.82 10.50
C TYR A 113 -7.57 3.36 9.48
N CYS A 114 -7.18 3.21 8.20
CA CYS A 114 -8.06 2.60 7.19
C CYS A 114 -8.26 1.11 7.53
N ASN A 115 -9.46 0.59 7.25
CA ASN A 115 -9.81 -0.81 7.45
C ASN A 115 -10.75 -1.26 6.33
N TYR A 116 -10.36 -2.29 5.59
CA TYR A 116 -11.15 -2.79 4.45
C TYR A 116 -12.57 -3.26 4.84
N LYS A 117 -12.79 -3.66 6.10
CA LYS A 117 -14.12 -4.09 6.59
C LYS A 117 -15.09 -2.93 6.76
N ASP A 118 -14.56 -1.72 6.96
CA ASP A 118 -15.34 -0.51 7.24
C ASP A 118 -15.40 0.42 6.03
N GLN A 119 -15.11 -0.09 4.83
CA GLN A 119 -15.08 0.69 3.59
C GLN A 119 -16.33 1.55 3.37
N LYS A 120 -17.52 1.08 3.77
CA LYS A 120 -18.78 1.85 3.65
C LYS A 120 -18.79 3.12 4.51
N GLU A 121 -18.04 3.13 5.62
CA GLU A 121 -17.92 4.26 6.55
C GLU A 121 -16.63 5.09 6.34
N GLN A 122 -15.76 4.69 5.41
CA GLN A 122 -14.45 5.31 5.15
C GLN A 122 -14.41 5.99 3.77
N ASP A 123 -15.32 6.95 3.56
CA ASP A 123 -15.26 7.87 2.41
C ASP A 123 -14.36 9.10 2.71
N ILE A 124 -14.07 9.91 1.69
CA ILE A 124 -13.25 11.13 1.84
C ILE A 124 -13.81 12.04 2.94
N ASN A 125 -15.13 12.22 3.00
CA ASN A 125 -15.77 13.13 3.94
C ASN A 125 -15.48 12.73 5.39
N ARG A 126 -15.63 11.43 5.70
CA ARG A 126 -15.42 10.88 7.03
C ARG A 126 -13.97 10.96 7.49
N ILE A 127 -13.02 10.71 6.58
CA ILE A 127 -11.59 10.84 6.86
C ILE A 127 -11.23 12.30 7.18
N LEU A 128 -11.66 13.25 6.35
CA LEU A 128 -11.41 14.67 6.59
C LEU A 128 -12.10 15.17 7.88
N ALA A 129 -13.32 14.72 8.13
CA ALA A 129 -14.07 15.04 9.35
C ALA A 129 -13.37 14.50 10.60
N ALA A 130 -12.79 13.30 10.55
CA ALA A 130 -12.03 12.72 11.65
C ALA A 130 -10.72 13.48 11.91
N ILE A 131 -10.03 13.93 10.85
CA ILE A 131 -8.85 14.80 10.97
C ILE A 131 -9.25 16.14 11.62
N LEU A 132 -10.35 16.75 11.16
CA LEU A 132 -10.84 18.01 11.71
C LEU A 132 -11.19 17.86 13.19
N LYS A 133 -11.91 16.79 13.55
CA LYS A 133 -12.23 16.44 14.95
C LYS A 133 -10.96 16.42 15.79
N GLN A 134 -9.93 15.68 15.38
CA GLN A 134 -8.69 15.53 16.15
C GLN A 134 -7.92 16.83 16.33
N LEU A 135 -7.86 17.69 15.31
CA LEU A 135 -7.12 18.95 15.40
C LEU A 135 -7.79 19.98 16.33
N VAL A 136 -9.12 19.99 16.39
CA VAL A 136 -9.88 20.91 17.26
C VAL A 136 -10.25 20.29 18.62
N GLN A 137 -10.09 18.98 18.78
CA GLN A 137 -10.31 18.28 20.03
C GLN A 137 -9.27 18.73 21.06
N GLY A 138 -9.75 19.18 22.22
CA GLY A 138 -8.88 19.77 23.25
C GLY A 138 -8.42 21.21 22.96
N ARG A 139 -8.78 21.80 21.81
CA ARG A 139 -8.39 23.17 21.41
C ARG A 139 -9.61 24.05 21.10
N PRO A 140 -10.33 24.55 22.12
CA PRO A 140 -11.54 25.37 21.91
C PRO A 140 -11.31 26.64 21.07
N SER A 141 -10.09 27.21 21.12
CA SER A 141 -9.71 28.38 20.31
C SER A 141 -9.79 28.12 18.80
N LEU A 142 -9.60 26.88 18.36
CA LEU A 142 -9.65 26.46 16.96
C LEU A 142 -11.03 25.96 16.52
N ALA A 143 -12.04 26.02 17.40
CA ALA A 143 -13.34 25.38 17.18
C ALA A 143 -14.33 26.20 16.33
N GLU A 144 -14.03 27.45 15.99
CA GLU A 144 -14.93 28.32 15.21
C GLU A 144 -15.33 27.70 13.86
N PRO A 145 -14.41 27.17 13.03
CA PRO A 145 -14.77 26.59 11.73
C PRO A 145 -15.71 25.39 11.87
N LEU A 146 -15.49 24.54 12.89
CA LEU A 146 -16.36 23.41 13.21
C LEU A 146 -17.74 23.90 13.67
N THR A 147 -17.78 24.90 14.55
CA THR A 147 -19.03 25.48 15.06
C THR A 147 -19.87 26.08 13.93
N ARG A 148 -19.22 26.73 12.96
CA ARG A 148 -19.88 27.28 11.76
C ARG A 148 -20.53 26.18 10.92
N LEU A 149 -19.81 25.08 10.66
CA LEU A 149 -20.37 23.92 9.94
C LEU A 149 -21.56 23.32 10.71
N HIS A 150 -21.43 23.14 12.02
CA HIS A 150 -22.50 22.60 12.85
C HIS A 150 -23.77 23.46 12.75
N LYS A 151 -23.65 24.79 12.90
CA LYS A 151 -24.79 25.72 12.78
C LYS A 151 -25.47 25.65 11.42
N GLN A 152 -24.72 25.47 10.33
CA GLN A 152 -25.25 25.43 8.97
C GLN A 152 -26.03 24.15 8.65
N HIS A 153 -25.60 23.01 9.20
CA HIS A 153 -26.07 21.68 8.79
C HIS A 153 -26.89 20.94 9.84
N ALA A 154 -26.57 21.08 11.13
CA ALA A 154 -27.16 20.24 12.18
C ALA A 154 -28.69 20.39 12.28
N HIS A 155 -29.21 21.63 12.27
CA HIS A 155 -30.64 21.89 12.35
C HIS A 155 -31.42 21.44 11.09
N LYS A 156 -30.73 21.24 9.96
CA LYS A 156 -31.31 20.76 8.70
C LYS A 156 -31.23 19.25 8.54
N GLY A 157 -30.54 18.55 9.45
CA GLY A 157 -30.26 17.11 9.33
C GLY A 157 -29.32 16.75 8.16
N THR A 158 -28.55 17.72 7.65
CA THR A 158 -27.61 17.48 6.54
C THR A 158 -26.18 17.27 7.07
N ARG A 159 -25.27 16.84 6.18
CA ARG A 159 -23.83 16.73 6.46
C ARG A 159 -23.06 17.69 5.56
N PRO A 160 -21.93 18.25 6.03
CA PRO A 160 -21.07 19.07 5.19
C PRO A 160 -20.40 18.23 4.12
N SER A 161 -20.18 18.84 2.95
CA SER A 161 -19.43 18.26 1.84
C SER A 161 -17.92 18.24 2.11
N ALA A 162 -17.17 17.45 1.33
CA ALA A 162 -15.72 17.39 1.43
C ALA A 162 -15.06 18.77 1.25
N ASP A 163 -15.62 19.65 0.42
CA ASP A 163 -15.09 21.00 0.19
C ASP A 163 -15.31 21.92 1.39
N GLU A 164 -16.49 21.85 2.02
CA GLU A 164 -16.79 22.58 3.25
C GLU A 164 -15.88 22.13 4.40
N ILE A 165 -15.68 20.81 4.56
CA ILE A 165 -14.77 20.26 5.57
C ILE A 165 -13.32 20.66 5.25
N SER A 166 -12.90 20.60 3.98
CA SER A 166 -11.55 21.02 3.57
C SER A 166 -11.31 22.50 3.87
N THR A 167 -12.31 23.34 3.66
CA THR A 167 -12.23 24.78 3.98
C THR A 167 -12.09 25.00 5.49
N ALA A 168 -12.88 24.28 6.30
CA ALA A 168 -12.75 24.34 7.76
C ALA A 168 -11.38 23.83 8.25
N LEU A 169 -10.88 22.72 7.69
CA LEU A 169 -9.53 22.21 7.95
C LEU A 169 -8.47 23.25 7.61
N GLN A 170 -8.58 23.90 6.45
CA GLN A 170 -7.65 24.97 6.05
C GLN A 170 -7.61 26.11 7.08
N SER A 171 -8.78 26.55 7.60
CA SER A 171 -8.83 27.56 8.66
C SER A 171 -8.18 27.11 9.97
N VAL A 172 -8.18 25.81 10.28
CA VAL A 172 -7.55 25.27 11.50
C VAL A 172 -6.04 25.13 11.33
N ILE A 173 -5.57 24.57 10.21
CA ILE A 173 -4.13 24.27 10.03
C ILE A 173 -3.26 25.51 9.89
N VAL A 174 -3.81 26.66 9.47
CA VAL A 174 -3.05 27.91 9.33
C VAL A 174 -2.76 28.60 10.67
N GLU A 175 -3.52 28.26 11.70
CA GLU A 175 -3.31 28.76 13.08
C GLU A 175 -2.27 27.93 13.84
N LEU A 176 -1.84 26.80 13.27
CA LEU A 176 -0.85 25.88 13.84
C LEU A 176 0.50 26.07 13.13
N SER A 177 1.61 25.94 13.87
CA SER A 177 2.95 26.07 13.30
C SER A 177 3.31 24.89 12.40
N THR A 178 2.89 23.68 12.79
CA THR A 178 3.10 22.44 12.05
C THR A 178 1.96 21.47 12.33
N VAL A 179 1.49 20.78 11.29
CA VAL A 179 0.44 19.75 11.41
C VAL A 179 0.93 18.43 10.83
N TYR A 180 0.91 17.38 11.63
CA TYR A 180 1.20 16.01 11.21
C TYR A 180 -0.10 15.27 10.92
N ILE A 181 -0.18 14.68 9.72
CA ILE A 181 -1.30 13.81 9.34
C ILE A 181 -0.73 12.43 9.05
N VAL A 182 -1.20 11.40 9.76
CA VAL A 182 -0.78 10.01 9.56
C VAL A 182 -1.96 9.15 9.10
N ILE A 183 -1.84 8.49 7.95
CA ILE A 183 -2.87 7.57 7.46
C ILE A 183 -2.27 6.17 7.31
N ASP A 184 -2.74 5.24 8.14
CA ASP A 184 -2.37 3.83 8.08
C ASP A 184 -3.24 3.07 7.08
N ALA A 185 -2.61 2.16 6.34
CA ALA A 185 -3.24 1.23 5.39
C ALA A 185 -4.07 1.93 4.31
N LEU A 186 -3.53 2.99 3.68
CA LEU A 186 -4.22 3.80 2.68
C LEU A 186 -4.77 2.99 1.47
N ASP A 187 -4.24 1.80 1.19
CA ASP A 187 -4.76 0.87 0.18
C ASP A 187 -6.09 0.22 0.56
N GLU A 188 -6.44 0.18 1.85
CA GLU A 188 -7.68 -0.41 2.34
C GLU A 188 -8.88 0.54 2.27
N CYS A 189 -8.62 1.84 2.14
CA CYS A 189 -9.64 2.85 1.87
C CYS A 189 -10.27 2.64 0.47
N ARG A 190 -11.57 2.94 0.33
CA ARG A 190 -12.34 2.75 -0.92
C ARG A 190 -11.66 3.43 -2.12
N ASN A 191 -11.75 2.80 -3.29
CA ASN A 191 -11.16 3.31 -4.52
C ASN A 191 -12.02 3.06 -5.77
N ASP A 192 -13.31 2.78 -5.59
CA ASP A 192 -14.27 2.53 -6.67
C ASP A 192 -14.58 3.77 -7.53
N ASP A 193 -14.34 4.97 -7.00
CA ASP A 193 -14.64 6.28 -7.63
C ASP A 193 -13.43 7.24 -7.67
N GLY A 194 -12.22 6.75 -7.37
CA GLY A 194 -11.03 7.60 -7.21
C GLY A 194 -10.95 8.33 -5.87
N THR A 195 -11.71 7.90 -4.85
CA THR A 195 -11.67 8.39 -3.46
C THR A 195 -10.25 8.58 -2.95
N ARG A 196 -9.36 7.60 -3.15
CA ARG A 196 -7.96 7.70 -2.70
C ARG A 196 -7.21 8.87 -3.33
N ARG A 197 -7.34 9.05 -4.64
CA ARG A 197 -6.75 10.17 -5.38
C ARG A 197 -7.36 11.51 -4.97
N GLY A 198 -8.67 11.54 -4.70
CA GLY A 198 -9.36 12.71 -4.17
C GLY A 198 -8.84 13.12 -2.79
N LEU A 199 -8.65 12.14 -1.89
CA LEU A 199 -8.06 12.37 -0.57
C LEU A 199 -6.63 12.92 -0.67
N LEU A 200 -5.77 12.29 -1.48
CA LEU A 200 -4.39 12.75 -1.69
C LEU A 200 -4.34 14.16 -2.28
N THR A 201 -5.21 14.48 -3.25
CA THR A 201 -5.35 15.83 -3.80
C THR A 201 -5.68 16.86 -2.72
N ARG A 202 -6.60 16.53 -1.80
CA ARG A 202 -6.98 17.43 -0.71
C ARG A 202 -5.85 17.61 0.31
N ILE A 203 -5.17 16.53 0.71
CA ILE A 203 -4.01 16.61 1.61
C ILE A 203 -2.90 17.47 0.99
N ARG A 204 -2.58 17.27 -0.29
CA ARG A 204 -1.63 18.13 -1.04
C ARG A 204 -2.10 19.59 -1.09
N GLY A 205 -3.41 19.82 -1.21
CA GLY A 205 -4.02 21.14 -1.09
C GLY A 205 -3.75 21.80 0.27
N LEU A 206 -3.82 21.04 1.37
CA LEU A 206 -3.48 21.51 2.71
C LEU A 206 -1.98 21.85 2.82
N GLN A 207 -1.09 21.00 2.27
CA GLN A 207 0.36 21.25 2.19
C GLN A 207 0.69 22.52 1.39
N GLY A 208 -0.16 22.88 0.42
CA GLY A 208 -0.04 24.15 -0.31
C GLY A 208 -0.28 25.39 0.57
N LYS A 209 -1.02 25.26 1.68
CA LYS A 209 -1.49 26.38 2.51
C LYS A 209 -0.73 26.54 3.83
N ALA A 210 -0.30 25.44 4.46
CA ALA A 210 0.40 25.45 5.75
C ALA A 210 1.53 24.40 5.78
N ASP A 211 2.31 24.36 6.86
CA ASP A 211 3.28 23.28 7.09
C ASP A 211 2.55 21.99 7.53
N VAL A 212 2.09 21.22 6.55
CA VAL A 212 1.44 19.92 6.77
C VAL A 212 2.39 18.80 6.38
N ARG A 213 2.77 17.98 7.35
CA ARG A 213 3.68 16.84 7.16
C ARG A 213 2.85 15.56 7.15
N PHE A 214 2.91 14.85 6.02
CA PHE A 214 2.03 13.72 5.76
C PHE A 214 2.81 12.40 5.86
N LEU A 215 2.29 11.41 6.59
CA LEU A 215 2.79 10.04 6.57
C LEU A 215 1.67 9.13 6.06
N ALA A 216 2.00 8.25 5.12
CA ALA A 216 1.10 7.19 4.69
C ALA A 216 1.79 5.82 4.72
N THR A 217 1.12 4.82 5.28
CA THR A 217 1.50 3.43 5.07
C THR A 217 0.54 2.80 4.06
N SER A 218 1.06 1.94 3.19
CA SER A 218 0.23 1.23 2.22
C SER A 218 0.96 0.04 1.60
N ARG A 219 0.28 -0.79 0.80
CA ARG A 219 0.94 -1.55 -0.26
C ARG A 219 1.52 -0.60 -1.32
N PHE A 220 2.28 -1.14 -2.27
CA PHE A 220 2.79 -0.32 -3.37
C PHE A 220 1.63 0.33 -4.14
N LEU A 221 1.61 1.67 -4.19
CA LEU A 221 0.60 2.48 -4.86
C LEU A 221 1.29 3.49 -5.78
N PRO A 222 1.17 3.35 -7.11
CA PRO A 222 1.73 4.30 -8.07
C PRO A 222 1.18 5.72 -7.89
N ASP A 223 -0.06 5.88 -7.44
CA ASP A 223 -0.74 7.18 -7.32
C ASP A 223 -0.09 8.14 -6.29
N ILE A 224 0.72 7.59 -5.37
CA ILE A 224 1.43 8.36 -4.34
C ILE A 224 2.82 8.79 -4.82
N VAL A 225 3.34 8.16 -5.87
CA VAL A 225 4.70 8.38 -6.41
C VAL A 225 4.77 9.72 -7.14
N ASP A 226 5.46 10.69 -6.52
CA ASP A 226 5.86 11.99 -7.10
C ASP A 226 7.24 12.37 -6.53
N ASP A 227 7.91 13.36 -7.12
CA ASP A 227 9.29 13.78 -6.80
C ASP A 227 9.43 14.35 -5.37
N ARG A 228 8.31 14.72 -4.74
CA ARG A 228 8.25 15.31 -3.38
C ARG A 228 7.98 14.31 -2.26
N VAL A 229 7.95 13.02 -2.58
CA VAL A 229 7.68 11.95 -1.60
C VAL A 229 8.98 11.32 -1.13
N ILE A 230 9.28 11.50 0.15
CA ILE A 230 10.31 10.75 0.86
C ILE A 230 9.76 9.33 1.02
N ARG A 231 10.48 8.33 0.52
CA ARG A 231 10.06 6.95 0.65
C ARG A 231 10.89 6.27 1.71
N LEU A 232 10.22 5.85 2.79
CA LEU A 232 10.78 4.83 3.65
C LEU A 232 10.46 3.48 3.02
N VAL A 233 11.15 3.16 1.93
CA VAL A 233 11.09 1.80 1.42
C VAL A 233 11.81 0.94 2.45
N HIS A 234 11.26 -0.21 2.82
CA HIS A 234 12.08 -1.26 3.46
C HIS A 234 12.95 -1.93 2.39
N TYR A 235 13.63 -1.11 1.59
CA TYR A 235 14.59 -1.51 0.58
C TYR A 235 15.88 -1.94 1.26
N THR A 236 16.21 -1.43 2.45
CA THR A 236 17.43 -1.82 3.16
C THR A 236 17.43 -3.28 3.57
N THR A 237 16.29 -3.92 3.86
CA THR A 237 16.24 -5.38 4.04
C THR A 237 16.21 -6.12 2.72
N GLN A 238 15.54 -5.59 1.69
CA GLN A 238 15.62 -6.18 0.36
C GLN A 238 17.06 -6.13 -0.17
N GLU A 239 17.71 -4.97 -0.19
CA GLU A 239 19.12 -4.74 -0.48
C GLU A 239 20.03 -5.49 0.47
N TYR A 240 19.75 -5.56 1.78
CA TYR A 240 20.57 -6.36 2.70
C TYR A 240 20.47 -7.83 2.32
N LEU A 241 19.27 -8.37 2.13
CA LEU A 241 19.05 -9.75 1.71
C LEU A 241 19.60 -10.04 0.32
N GLU A 242 19.50 -9.10 -0.63
CA GLU A 242 20.08 -9.17 -1.97
C GLU A 242 21.61 -9.13 -1.89
N ARG A 243 22.18 -8.24 -1.08
CA ARG A 243 23.62 -8.08 -0.85
C ARG A 243 24.24 -9.29 -0.16
N ILE A 244 23.56 -9.86 0.83
CA ILE A 244 24.04 -11.06 1.52
C ILE A 244 23.56 -12.35 0.87
N ARG A 245 22.70 -12.29 -0.17
CA ARG A 245 22.04 -13.47 -0.76
C ARG A 245 23.02 -14.57 -1.08
N GLU A 246 24.08 -14.21 -1.81
CA GLU A 246 25.10 -15.15 -2.27
C GLU A 246 25.94 -15.72 -1.13
N THR A 247 26.03 -15.04 0.02
CA THR A 247 26.76 -15.53 1.19
C THR A 247 25.86 -16.32 2.14
N TRP A 248 24.61 -15.88 2.33
CA TRP A 248 23.67 -16.44 3.29
C TRP A 248 22.89 -17.62 2.72
N ASN A 249 22.51 -17.56 1.45
CA ASN A 249 21.80 -18.62 0.75
C ASN A 249 22.23 -18.72 -0.73
N PRO A 250 23.48 -19.16 -0.99
CA PRO A 250 24.01 -19.31 -2.34
C PRO A 250 23.19 -20.26 -3.22
N SER A 251 22.55 -21.28 -2.65
CA SER A 251 21.77 -22.28 -3.40
C SER A 251 20.35 -21.83 -3.72
N ALA A 252 19.88 -20.68 -3.22
CA ALA A 252 18.48 -20.27 -3.34
C ALA A 252 17.95 -20.31 -4.78
N GLN A 253 18.73 -19.83 -5.75
CA GLN A 253 18.33 -19.82 -7.16
C GLN A 253 18.24 -21.24 -7.72
N VAL A 254 19.22 -22.10 -7.40
CA VAL A 254 19.21 -23.52 -7.78
C VAL A 254 17.98 -24.21 -7.18
N ASP A 255 17.74 -24.05 -5.88
CA ASP A 255 16.63 -24.69 -5.18
C ASP A 255 15.26 -24.29 -5.76
N ILE A 256 15.06 -22.99 -6.02
CA ILE A 256 13.81 -22.50 -6.60
C ILE A 256 13.67 -22.94 -8.06
N ALA A 257 14.73 -22.80 -8.88
CA ALA A 257 14.72 -23.22 -10.27
C ALA A 257 14.44 -24.72 -10.40
N SER A 258 15.17 -25.56 -9.65
CA SER A 258 14.95 -27.00 -9.60
C SER A 258 13.54 -27.36 -9.16
N THR A 259 12.99 -26.66 -8.16
CA THR A 259 11.60 -26.88 -7.70
C THR A 259 10.60 -26.54 -8.79
N CYS A 260 10.72 -25.37 -9.43
CA CYS A 260 9.85 -24.96 -10.54
C CYS A 260 9.93 -25.93 -11.72
N LEU A 261 11.14 -26.26 -12.18
CA LEU A 261 11.37 -27.17 -13.32
C LEU A 261 10.87 -28.59 -13.04
N THR A 262 11.09 -29.11 -11.82
CA THR A 262 10.60 -30.41 -11.39
C THR A 262 9.07 -30.42 -11.35
N TYR A 263 8.46 -29.37 -10.77
CA TYR A 263 7.01 -29.25 -10.68
C TYR A 263 6.36 -29.16 -12.06
N LEU A 264 6.86 -28.31 -12.96
CA LEU A 264 6.35 -28.17 -14.34
C LEU A 264 6.55 -29.45 -15.17
N SER A 265 7.46 -30.33 -14.77
CA SER A 265 7.70 -31.63 -15.38
C SER A 265 6.76 -32.75 -14.87
N PHE A 266 5.85 -32.46 -13.93
CA PHE A 266 4.87 -33.44 -13.44
C PHE A 266 3.95 -33.95 -14.55
N ASN A 267 3.54 -35.21 -14.43
CA ASN A 267 2.71 -35.89 -15.44
C ASN A 267 1.37 -35.18 -15.69
N ASP A 268 0.83 -34.47 -14.71
CA ASP A 268 -0.43 -33.74 -14.82
C ASP A 268 -0.37 -32.61 -15.88
N PHE A 269 0.83 -32.08 -16.15
CA PHE A 269 1.05 -30.99 -17.11
C PHE A 269 1.49 -31.49 -18.49
N LYS A 270 1.86 -32.77 -18.60
CA LYS A 270 2.28 -33.39 -19.87
C LYS A 270 1.17 -33.43 -20.91
N ASN A 271 -0.09 -33.39 -20.50
CA ASN A 271 -1.24 -33.36 -21.42
C ASN A 271 -1.48 -32.01 -22.10
N GLY A 272 -0.66 -30.98 -21.84
CA GLY A 272 -0.77 -29.70 -22.53
C GLY A 272 -1.72 -28.69 -21.90
N SER A 273 -2.02 -27.63 -22.67
CA SER A 273 -2.96 -26.57 -22.33
C SER A 273 -4.39 -27.09 -22.11
N CYS A 274 -5.13 -26.44 -21.22
CA CYS A 274 -6.56 -26.68 -21.02
C CYS A 274 -7.40 -26.12 -22.18
N SER A 275 -8.43 -26.85 -22.60
CA SER A 275 -9.30 -26.45 -23.72
C SER A 275 -10.48 -25.55 -23.34
N THR A 276 -10.67 -25.25 -22.04
CA THR A 276 -11.78 -24.42 -21.56
C THR A 276 -11.38 -23.63 -20.31
N ASP A 277 -12.03 -22.47 -20.13
CA ASP A 277 -11.89 -21.60 -18.96
C ASP A 277 -12.13 -22.36 -17.63
N THR A 278 -13.11 -23.27 -17.60
CA THR A 278 -13.44 -24.07 -16.41
C THR A 278 -12.31 -25.03 -16.06
N LYS A 279 -11.79 -25.79 -17.04
CA LYS A 279 -10.69 -26.73 -16.82
C LYS A 279 -9.42 -26.03 -16.35
N LEU A 280 -9.11 -24.85 -16.90
CA LEU A 280 -7.94 -24.09 -16.46
C LEU A 280 -8.11 -23.56 -15.03
N LYS A 281 -9.32 -23.08 -14.68
CA LYS A 281 -9.64 -22.66 -13.31
C LYS A 281 -9.48 -23.81 -12.31
N GLU A 282 -10.03 -24.98 -12.63
CA GLU A 282 -9.89 -26.19 -11.81
C GLU A 282 -8.42 -26.60 -11.65
N ARG A 283 -7.65 -26.59 -12.75
CA ARG A 283 -6.21 -26.88 -12.70
C ARG A 283 -5.47 -25.90 -11.79
N LEU A 284 -5.71 -24.59 -11.91
CA LEU A 284 -5.06 -23.58 -11.06
C LEU A 284 -5.47 -23.70 -9.58
N GLN A 285 -6.68 -24.17 -9.30
CA GLN A 285 -7.14 -24.44 -7.93
C GLN A 285 -6.48 -25.70 -7.34
N GLN A 286 -6.33 -26.77 -8.12
CA GLN A 286 -5.71 -28.02 -7.68
C GLN A 286 -4.18 -27.89 -7.60
N SER A 287 -3.57 -27.18 -8.54
CA SER A 287 -2.13 -27.00 -8.70
C SER A 287 -1.72 -25.59 -8.28
N VAL A 288 -1.83 -25.29 -6.99
CA VAL A 288 -1.65 -23.93 -6.44
C VAL A 288 -0.29 -23.29 -6.76
N PHE A 289 0.75 -24.10 -6.97
CA PHE A 289 2.10 -23.61 -7.32
C PHE A 289 2.32 -23.39 -8.82
N LEU A 290 1.37 -23.80 -9.68
CA LEU A 290 1.51 -23.77 -11.13
C LEU A 290 1.69 -22.36 -11.69
N ASP A 291 0.91 -21.39 -11.20
CA ASP A 291 1.00 -20.00 -11.69
C ASP A 291 2.39 -19.40 -11.41
N TYR A 292 2.90 -19.60 -10.19
CA TYR A 292 4.24 -19.15 -9.83
C TYR A 292 5.31 -19.88 -10.65
N ALA A 293 5.29 -21.21 -10.67
CA ALA A 293 6.29 -21.99 -11.39
C ALA A 293 6.33 -21.61 -12.88
N ALA A 294 5.15 -21.46 -13.51
CA ALA A 294 5.05 -21.08 -14.92
C ALA A 294 5.64 -19.70 -15.20
N ARG A 295 5.38 -18.70 -14.35
CA ARG A 295 5.87 -17.32 -14.56
C ARG A 295 7.34 -17.10 -14.21
N TYR A 296 7.90 -17.90 -13.28
CA TYR A 296 9.18 -17.58 -12.66
C TYR A 296 10.28 -18.64 -12.85
N TRP A 297 10.01 -19.81 -13.47
CA TRP A 297 11.06 -20.80 -13.72
C TRP A 297 12.24 -20.23 -14.51
N GLY A 298 11.98 -19.43 -15.55
CA GLY A 298 13.00 -18.86 -16.44
C GLY A 298 13.94 -17.89 -15.72
N PRO A 299 13.43 -16.83 -15.06
CA PRO A 299 14.24 -15.90 -14.28
C PRO A 299 15.07 -16.58 -13.19
N HIS A 300 14.56 -17.64 -12.56
CA HIS A 300 15.32 -18.41 -11.57
C HIS A 300 16.38 -19.31 -12.19
N THR A 301 16.17 -19.77 -13.43
CA THR A 301 17.11 -20.62 -14.18
C THR A 301 18.28 -19.84 -14.75
N LEU A 302 18.05 -18.60 -15.22
CA LEU A 302 19.07 -17.76 -15.88
C LEU A 302 20.41 -17.62 -15.12
N PRO A 303 20.46 -17.36 -13.80
CA PRO A 303 21.74 -17.24 -13.08
C PRO A 303 22.44 -18.59 -12.81
N VAL A 304 21.77 -19.73 -13.03
CA VAL A 304 22.22 -21.08 -12.61
C VAL A 304 22.04 -22.12 -13.71
N GLU A 305 22.11 -21.69 -14.98
CA GLU A 305 21.81 -22.53 -16.16
C GLU A 305 22.55 -23.88 -16.17
N ASP A 306 23.83 -23.88 -15.75
CA ASP A 306 24.65 -25.08 -15.72
C ASP A 306 24.23 -26.07 -14.62
N ASP A 307 23.83 -25.57 -13.45
CA ASP A 307 23.43 -26.38 -12.31
C ASP A 307 22.10 -27.10 -12.52
N VAL A 308 21.19 -26.49 -13.29
CA VAL A 308 19.83 -27.03 -13.54
C VAL A 308 19.61 -27.52 -14.97
N TYR A 309 20.69 -27.66 -15.75
CA TYR A 309 20.64 -28.01 -17.17
C TYR A 309 19.76 -29.25 -17.46
N ASP A 310 19.97 -30.35 -16.74
CA ASP A 310 19.25 -31.60 -16.98
C ASP A 310 17.74 -31.48 -16.70
N LEU A 311 17.38 -30.75 -15.63
CA LEU A 311 15.99 -30.47 -15.28
C LEU A 311 15.34 -29.54 -16.31
N ALA A 312 16.07 -28.52 -16.76
CA ALA A 312 15.59 -27.60 -17.79
C ALA A 312 15.35 -28.35 -19.11
N CYS A 313 16.26 -29.24 -19.51
CA CYS A 313 16.09 -30.08 -20.70
C CYS A 313 14.88 -31.00 -20.58
N SER A 314 14.72 -31.68 -19.44
CA SER A 314 13.58 -32.57 -19.18
C SER A 314 12.24 -31.85 -19.36
N PHE A 315 12.15 -30.61 -18.87
CA PHE A 315 10.99 -29.75 -19.02
C PHE A 315 10.81 -29.27 -20.48
N LEU A 316 11.84 -28.66 -21.06
CA LEU A 316 11.78 -27.97 -22.36
C LEU A 316 11.51 -28.91 -23.54
N LEU A 317 11.97 -30.17 -23.44
CA LEU A 317 11.75 -31.18 -24.48
C LEU A 317 10.32 -31.75 -24.43
N HIS A 318 9.56 -31.50 -23.37
CA HIS A 318 8.19 -31.99 -23.24
C HIS A 318 7.16 -30.96 -23.73
N LYS A 319 6.75 -31.06 -25.01
CA LYS A 319 5.82 -30.12 -25.68
C LYS A 319 4.56 -29.79 -24.87
N GLY A 320 3.97 -30.78 -24.20
CA GLY A 320 2.78 -30.55 -23.37
C GLY A 320 3.06 -29.68 -22.14
N SER A 321 4.22 -29.86 -21.49
CA SER A 321 4.58 -29.09 -20.30
C SER A 321 4.86 -27.63 -20.69
N VAL A 322 5.56 -27.42 -21.81
CA VAL A 322 5.82 -26.09 -22.38
C VAL A 322 4.51 -25.41 -22.78
N SER A 323 3.59 -26.14 -23.44
CA SER A 323 2.26 -25.62 -23.83
C SER A 323 1.41 -25.23 -22.62
N CYS A 324 1.35 -26.07 -21.57
CA CYS A 324 0.65 -25.77 -20.33
C CYS A 324 1.23 -24.50 -19.67
N THR A 325 2.56 -24.43 -19.56
CA THR A 325 3.28 -23.30 -18.97
C THR A 325 2.98 -22.01 -19.74
N THR A 326 3.05 -22.07 -21.07
CA THR A 326 2.76 -20.92 -21.95
C THR A 326 1.34 -20.39 -21.75
N GLN A 327 0.34 -21.27 -21.73
CA GLN A 327 -1.04 -20.86 -21.48
C GLN A 327 -1.21 -20.15 -20.14
N VAL A 328 -0.57 -20.67 -19.07
CA VAL A 328 -0.67 -20.09 -17.72
C VAL A 328 0.00 -18.72 -17.65
N MET A 329 1.17 -18.55 -18.30
CA MET A 329 1.89 -17.28 -18.33
C MET A 329 1.11 -16.17 -19.06
N SER A 330 0.37 -16.52 -20.12
CA SER A 330 -0.42 -15.59 -20.92
C SER A 330 -1.71 -15.11 -20.23
N ILE A 331 -2.06 -15.63 -19.06
CA ILE A 331 -3.26 -15.20 -18.33
C ILE A 331 -3.09 -13.77 -17.81
N SER A 332 -3.89 -12.86 -18.37
CA SER A 332 -4.08 -11.50 -17.87
C SER A 332 -4.73 -11.46 -16.49
N THR A 333 -4.49 -10.39 -15.73
CA THR A 333 -5.21 -10.10 -14.49
C THR A 333 -6.71 -9.90 -14.71
N TYR A 334 -7.13 -9.54 -15.92
CA TYR A 334 -8.55 -9.40 -16.29
C TYR A 334 -9.04 -10.64 -17.06
N LYS A 335 -9.96 -11.42 -16.46
CA LYS A 335 -10.47 -12.67 -17.03
C LYS A 335 -11.78 -12.43 -17.78
N TYR A 336 -11.73 -12.41 -19.12
CA TYR A 336 -12.89 -12.33 -20.00
C TYR A 336 -13.27 -13.72 -20.57
N PRO A 337 -14.51 -13.99 -21.00
CA PRO A 337 -14.87 -15.31 -21.54
C PRO A 337 -14.02 -15.69 -22.76
N GLY A 338 -13.39 -16.86 -22.73
CA GLY A 338 -12.55 -17.35 -23.82
C GLY A 338 -11.07 -16.95 -23.75
N TYR A 339 -10.64 -16.28 -22.66
CA TYR A 339 -9.22 -15.94 -22.43
C TYR A 339 -8.27 -17.14 -22.44
N THR A 340 -8.78 -18.37 -22.29
CA THR A 340 -7.96 -19.59 -22.39
C THR A 340 -7.43 -19.89 -23.78
N GLU A 341 -7.99 -19.27 -24.81
CA GLU A 341 -7.58 -19.45 -26.20
C GLU A 341 -6.57 -18.38 -26.65
N ASP A 342 -6.41 -17.32 -25.87
CA ASP A 342 -5.57 -16.15 -26.17
C ASP A 342 -4.13 -16.33 -25.66
N PHE A 343 -3.40 -17.24 -26.30
CA PHE A 343 -1.99 -17.47 -26.02
C PHE A 343 -1.26 -18.06 -27.24
N PRO A 344 0.07 -17.86 -27.37
CA PRO A 344 0.84 -18.46 -28.45
C PRO A 344 0.91 -19.98 -28.27
N ARG A 345 0.39 -20.71 -29.26
CA ARG A 345 0.44 -22.18 -29.36
C ARG A 345 1.66 -22.62 -30.15
N SER A 346 1.99 -23.89 -30.06
CA SER A 346 3.12 -24.49 -30.77
C SER A 346 4.50 -23.95 -30.37
N ARG A 347 4.60 -23.27 -29.22
CA ARG A 347 5.90 -22.91 -28.66
C ARG A 347 6.73 -24.15 -28.34
N ILE A 348 7.98 -24.11 -28.75
CA ILE A 348 8.99 -25.13 -28.50
C ILE A 348 10.11 -24.55 -27.63
N PHE A 349 11.09 -25.39 -27.27
CA PHE A 349 12.20 -25.01 -26.40
C PHE A 349 12.91 -23.73 -26.84
N THR A 350 13.11 -23.49 -28.14
CA THR A 350 13.77 -22.28 -28.66
C THR A 350 13.04 -20.98 -28.29
N HIS A 351 11.70 -20.99 -28.34
CA HIS A 351 10.87 -19.84 -27.97
C HIS A 351 10.96 -19.59 -26.46
N ALA A 352 10.90 -20.68 -25.68
CA ALA A 352 10.95 -20.62 -24.23
C ALA A 352 12.33 -20.16 -23.72
N THR A 353 13.42 -20.64 -24.32
CA THR A 353 14.78 -20.20 -23.97
C THR A 353 15.05 -18.76 -24.40
N ALA A 354 14.55 -18.36 -25.58
CA ALA A 354 14.68 -16.99 -26.08
C ALA A 354 14.00 -15.95 -25.17
N GLN A 355 12.78 -16.26 -24.71
CA GLN A 355 11.99 -15.38 -23.84
C GLN A 355 12.74 -14.97 -22.55
N TYR A 356 13.64 -15.82 -22.06
CA TYR A 356 14.36 -15.61 -20.80
C TYR A 356 15.87 -15.45 -20.97
N GLY A 357 16.39 -15.46 -22.20
CA GLY A 357 17.82 -15.32 -22.47
C GLY A 357 18.68 -16.51 -22.02
N LEU A 358 18.13 -17.74 -21.99
CA LEU A 358 18.83 -18.96 -21.54
C LEU A 358 19.80 -19.48 -22.61
N ALA A 359 20.86 -18.73 -22.87
CA ALA A 359 21.77 -18.96 -23.98
C ALA A 359 22.62 -20.23 -23.83
N ASN A 360 23.00 -20.59 -22.59
CA ASN A 360 23.84 -21.76 -22.34
C ASN A 360 23.04 -23.05 -22.52
N ILE A 361 21.82 -23.09 -21.98
CA ILE A 361 20.89 -24.22 -22.17
C ILE A 361 20.55 -24.37 -23.65
N LEU A 362 20.20 -23.27 -24.34
CA LEU A 362 19.88 -23.31 -25.77
C LEU A 362 21.05 -23.86 -26.59
N LYS A 363 22.27 -23.35 -26.35
CA LYS A 363 23.48 -23.81 -27.05
C LYS A 363 23.70 -25.30 -26.86
N LYS A 364 23.68 -25.78 -25.61
CA LYS A 364 23.90 -27.21 -25.29
C LYS A 364 22.81 -28.10 -25.87
N LEU A 365 21.55 -27.67 -25.84
CA LEU A 365 20.44 -28.38 -26.49
C LEU A 365 20.67 -28.52 -28.00
N LEU A 366 21.11 -27.45 -28.67
CA LEU A 366 21.42 -27.46 -30.10
C LEU A 366 22.66 -28.32 -30.44
N GLU A 367 23.65 -28.39 -29.55
CA GLU A 367 24.83 -29.25 -29.71
C GLU A 367 24.51 -30.73 -29.47
N SER A 368 23.55 -31.03 -28.59
CA SER A 368 23.08 -32.40 -28.28
C SER A 368 22.02 -32.94 -29.24
N ALA A 369 21.52 -32.09 -30.12
CA ALA A 369 20.44 -32.36 -31.06
C ALA A 369 20.91 -33.16 -32.28
N GLU A 370 20.25 -34.27 -32.58
CA GLU A 370 20.36 -34.93 -33.91
C GLU A 370 19.72 -34.05 -35.00
N GLU A 371 19.98 -34.34 -36.29
CA GLU A 371 19.59 -33.51 -37.46
C GLU A 371 18.12 -33.00 -37.43
N GLU A 372 17.18 -33.74 -36.83
CA GLU A 372 15.77 -33.38 -36.69
C GLU A 372 15.48 -32.13 -35.83
N LEU A 373 16.32 -31.85 -34.82
CA LEU A 373 16.18 -30.68 -33.93
C LEU A 373 16.80 -29.41 -34.55
N SER A 374 17.76 -29.55 -35.48
CA SER A 374 18.39 -28.43 -36.19
C SER A 374 17.40 -27.66 -37.09
N ILE A 375 16.37 -28.35 -37.59
CA ILE A 375 15.29 -27.80 -38.43
C ILE A 375 14.33 -26.91 -37.60
N THR A 376 14.38 -27.00 -36.25
CA THR A 376 13.43 -26.32 -35.36
C THR A 376 13.83 -24.91 -34.94
N VAL A 377 15.06 -24.45 -35.24
CA VAL A 377 15.56 -23.13 -34.82
C VAL A 377 14.69 -21.98 -35.35
N ASN A 378 14.21 -22.11 -36.59
CA ASN A 378 13.33 -21.12 -37.24
C ASN A 378 11.86 -21.53 -37.21
N SER A 379 11.48 -22.48 -36.34
CA SER A 379 10.07 -22.79 -36.14
C SER A 379 9.36 -21.57 -35.60
N LYS A 380 8.19 -21.30 -36.15
CA LYS A 380 7.32 -20.22 -35.70
C LYS A 380 6.19 -20.76 -34.84
N ASP A 381 5.79 -19.98 -33.85
CA ASP A 381 4.60 -20.27 -33.05
C ASP A 381 3.31 -19.86 -33.80
N SER A 382 2.15 -20.01 -33.16
CA SER A 382 0.86 -19.69 -33.80
C SER A 382 0.67 -18.21 -34.11
N TYR A 383 1.53 -17.32 -33.59
CA TYR A 383 1.53 -15.89 -33.89
C TYR A 383 2.53 -15.53 -34.99
N ASP A 384 3.13 -16.54 -35.66
CA ASP A 384 4.15 -16.36 -36.69
C ASP A 384 5.48 -15.78 -36.16
N GLU A 385 5.72 -15.94 -34.85
CA GLU A 385 6.93 -15.49 -34.14
C GLU A 385 7.91 -16.65 -33.98
N ASP A 386 9.19 -16.44 -34.29
CA ASP A 386 10.27 -17.39 -34.00
C ASP A 386 11.05 -17.00 -32.74
N GLY A 387 12.02 -17.83 -32.35
CA GLY A 387 12.86 -17.55 -31.18
C GLY A 387 13.67 -16.25 -31.29
N LEU A 388 14.05 -15.83 -32.51
CA LEU A 388 14.81 -14.59 -32.69
C LEU A 388 13.92 -13.37 -32.50
N TYR A 389 12.68 -13.42 -33.00
CA TYR A 389 11.68 -12.39 -32.79
C TYR A 389 11.35 -12.22 -31.30
N ILE A 390 11.24 -13.31 -30.54
CA ILE A 390 10.96 -13.27 -29.10
C ILE A 390 12.12 -12.70 -28.28
N ALA A 391 13.36 -12.85 -28.76
CA ALA A 391 14.56 -12.35 -28.08
C ALA A 391 14.84 -10.86 -28.35
N ALA A 392 14.22 -10.27 -29.37
CA ALA A 392 14.35 -8.86 -29.76
C ALA A 392 13.45 -7.96 -28.91
#